data_AF-A0A961ES53-F1
#
_entry.id   AF-A0A961ES53-F1
#
_cell.length_a   1.000
_cell.length_b   1.000
_cell.length_c   1.000
_cell.angle_alpha   90.00
_cell.angle_beta   90.00
_cell.angle_gamma   90.00
#
_symmetry.space_group_name_H-M   'P 1'
#
loop_
_entity.id
_entity.type
_entity.pdbx_description
1 polymer ?
#
loop_
_entity_poly.entity_id
_entity_poly.type
_entity_poly.pdbx_seq_one_letter_code
_entity_poly.pdbx_strand_id
1 'polypeptide(L)'
;MSDQATLSPESLKQAASRAVQFRHQIHAHPELAFEEVRTSSLVKQRLEELGYEVDDSFARTGVVGILRGKGTAPAVGFRADMDALPIEEATGVAYASQTPGAMHA
;
A
#
# COMPACT_ATOMS: atom_id res chain seq x y z
N MET A 1 -10.49 -18.87 -26.63
CA MET A 1 -10.86 -17.46 -26.81
C MET A 1 -10.63 -16.78 -25.47
N SER A 2 -9.65 -15.88 -25.40
CA SER A 2 -9.18 -15.26 -24.16
C SER A 2 -10.25 -14.28 -23.67
N ASP A 3 -10.82 -14.56 -22.51
CA ASP A 3 -11.66 -13.64 -21.77
C ASP A 3 -10.78 -12.50 -21.27
N GLN A 4 -10.66 -11.43 -22.06
CA GLN A 4 -10.03 -10.21 -21.59
C GLN A 4 -11.02 -9.56 -20.63
N ALA A 5 -10.78 -9.73 -19.33
CA ALA A 5 -11.47 -8.97 -18.29
C ALA A 5 -11.21 -7.48 -18.56
N THR A 6 -12.12 -6.86 -19.30
CA THR A 6 -12.04 -5.45 -19.65
C THR A 6 -12.33 -4.69 -18.36
N LEU A 7 -11.32 -4.02 -17.81
CA LEU A 7 -11.50 -3.13 -16.67
C LEU A 7 -12.53 -2.05 -17.07
N SER A 8 -13.68 -2.04 -16.39
CA SER A 8 -14.71 -1.04 -16.66
C SER A 8 -14.35 0.28 -15.95
N PRO A 9 -14.80 1.44 -16.46
CA PRO A 9 -14.62 2.72 -15.76
C PRO A 9 -15.16 2.69 -14.33
N GLU A 10 -16.22 1.91 -14.09
CA GLU A 10 -16.81 1.74 -12.76
C GLU A 10 -15.91 0.92 -11.83
N SER A 11 -15.32 -0.19 -12.28
CA SER A 11 -14.40 -0.98 -11.44
C SER A 11 -13.14 -0.19 -11.09
N LEU A 12 -12.65 0.66 -12.00
CA LEU A 12 -11.54 1.57 -11.74
C LEU A 12 -11.88 2.62 -10.69
N LYS A 13 -13.07 3.24 -10.74
CA LYS A 13 -13.53 4.18 -9.71
C LYS A 13 -13.63 3.52 -8.34
N GLN A 14 -14.14 2.28 -8.29
CA GLN A 14 -14.22 1.52 -7.05
C GLN A 14 -12.83 1.17 -6.50
N ALA A 15 -11.89 0.81 -7.36
CA ALA A 15 -10.49 0.59 -6.97
C ALA A 15 -9.85 1.87 -6.43
N ALA A 16 -10.07 3.01 -7.09
CA ALA A 16 -9.58 4.31 -6.63
C ALA A 16 -10.17 4.70 -5.26
N SER A 17 -11.47 4.47 -5.06
CA SER A 17 -12.12 4.72 -3.76
C SER A 17 -11.51 3.88 -2.63
N ARG A 18 -11.26 2.59 -2.87
CA ARG A 18 -10.55 1.72 -1.91
C ARG A 18 -9.11 2.20 -1.65
N ALA A 19 -8.40 2.65 -2.69
CA ALA A 19 -7.05 3.18 -2.55
C ALA A 19 -7.02 4.48 -1.71
N VAL A 20 -8.02 5.36 -1.87
CA VAL A 20 -8.17 6.57 -1.04
C VAL A 20 -8.40 6.20 0.43
N GLN A 21 -9.29 5.24 0.70
CA GLN A 21 -9.54 4.76 2.06
C GLN A 21 -8.28 4.18 2.70
N PHE A 22 -7.54 3.35 1.95
CA PHE A 22 -6.28 2.78 2.40
C PHE A 22 -5.22 3.85 2.68
N ARG A 23 -5.10 4.86 1.80
CA ARG A 23 -4.22 6.01 2.01
C ARG A 23 -4.58 6.78 3.28
N HIS A 24 -5.85 7.05 3.53
CA HIS A 24 -6.29 7.72 4.76
C HIS A 24 -5.97 6.90 6.02
N GLN A 25 -6.11 5.57 5.95
CA GLN A 25 -5.82 4.68 7.08
C GLN A 25 -4.33 4.69 7.46
N ILE A 26 -3.45 4.69 6.45
CA ILE A 26 -2.00 4.79 6.66
C ILE A 26 -1.63 6.19 7.13
N HIS A 27 -2.14 7.25 6.49
CA HIS A 27 -1.88 8.65 6.84
C HIS A 27 -2.22 8.95 8.30
N ALA A 28 -3.36 8.46 8.80
CA ALA A 28 -3.81 8.73 10.16
C ALA A 28 -2.94 8.07 11.24
N HIS A 29 -2.10 7.10 10.88
CA HIS A 29 -1.25 6.34 11.82
C HIS A 29 0.13 6.13 11.20
N PRO A 30 0.87 7.21 10.95
CA PRO A 30 2.17 7.16 10.30
C PRO A 30 3.20 6.51 11.22
N GLU A 31 4.18 5.84 10.62
CA GLU A 31 5.33 5.25 11.32
C GLU A 31 6.62 5.74 10.66
N LEU A 32 7.65 6.00 11.46
CA LEU A 32 8.93 6.51 10.97
C LEU A 32 9.74 5.42 10.25
N ALA A 33 10.78 5.85 9.54
CA ALA A 33 11.71 4.97 8.86
C ALA A 33 12.21 3.83 9.77
N PHE A 34 12.16 2.60 9.27
CA PHE A 34 12.56 1.35 9.95
C PHE A 34 11.67 0.93 11.14
N GLU A 35 10.58 1.65 11.39
CA GLU A 35 9.61 1.37 12.45
C GLU A 35 8.20 1.08 11.91
N GLU A 36 8.02 1.05 10.58
CA GLU A 36 6.73 0.88 9.89
C GLU A 36 6.12 -0.54 9.94
N VAL A 37 6.09 -1.14 11.13
CA VAL A 37 5.62 -2.51 11.37
C VAL A 37 4.12 -2.66 11.09
N ARG A 38 3.30 -1.70 11.53
CA ARG A 38 1.85 -1.74 11.28
C ARG A 38 1.56 -1.49 9.80
N THR A 39 2.25 -0.54 9.20
CA THR A 39 2.07 -0.17 7.79
C THR A 39 2.49 -1.32 6.87
N SER A 40 3.64 -1.94 7.14
CA SER A 40 4.10 -3.17 6.50
C SER A 40 3.05 -4.29 6.59
N SER A 41 2.51 -4.53 7.79
CA SER A 41 1.47 -5.53 8.02
C SER A 41 0.18 -5.26 7.22
N LEU A 42 -0.24 -3.99 7.13
CA LEU A 42 -1.40 -3.59 6.34
C LEU A 42 -1.17 -3.82 4.83
N VAL A 43 0.02 -3.50 4.33
CA VAL A 43 0.36 -3.73 2.92
C VAL A 43 0.45 -5.21 2.60
N LYS A 44 1.06 -6.02 3.47
CA LYS A 44 1.08 -7.48 3.35
C LYS A 44 -0.33 -8.06 3.25
N GLN A 45 -1.19 -7.75 4.23
CA GLN A 45 -2.57 -8.22 4.23
C GLN A 45 -3.29 -7.82 2.94
N ARG A 46 -3.10 -6.58 2.49
CA ARG A 46 -3.78 -6.10 1.29
C ARG A 46 -3.31 -6.80 0.02
N LEU A 47 -2.02 -7.11 -0.09
CA LEU A 47 -1.45 -7.87 -1.20
C LEU A 47 -1.97 -9.32 -1.20
N GLU A 48 -2.02 -9.97 -0.04
CA GLU A 48 -2.58 -11.32 0.13
C GLU A 48 -4.07 -11.37 -0.28
N GLU A 49 -4.88 -10.40 0.17
CA GLU A 49 -6.30 -10.27 -0.22
C GLU A 49 -6.49 -10.08 -1.74
N LEU A 50 -5.52 -9.46 -2.41
CA LEU A 50 -5.52 -9.26 -3.85
C LEU A 50 -4.99 -10.48 -4.62
N GLY A 51 -4.55 -11.54 -3.93
CA GLY A 51 -4.08 -12.79 -4.52
C GLY A 51 -2.60 -12.79 -4.91
N TYR A 52 -1.79 -11.92 -4.32
CA TYR A 52 -0.33 -11.94 -4.50
C TYR A 52 0.32 -13.00 -3.61
N GLU A 53 1.39 -13.62 -4.09
CA GLU A 53 2.37 -14.28 -3.22
C GLU A 53 3.17 -13.19 -2.51
N VAL A 54 3.25 -13.21 -1.19
CA VAL A 54 3.93 -12.15 -0.41
C VAL A 54 5.14 -12.72 0.33
N ASP A 55 6.28 -12.03 0.22
CA ASP A 55 7.50 -12.30 0.99
C ASP A 55 7.88 -11.03 1.77
N ASP A 56 7.99 -11.16 3.09
CA ASP A 56 8.42 -10.14 4.04
C ASP A 56 9.58 -10.63 4.92
N SER A 57 10.19 -11.76 4.58
CA SER A 57 11.23 -12.40 5.41
C SER A 57 12.61 -11.75 5.28
N PHE A 58 12.82 -10.94 4.24
CA PHE A 58 14.13 -10.39 3.88
C PHE A 58 14.47 -9.06 4.57
N ALA A 59 13.47 -8.39 5.16
CA ALA A 59 13.63 -7.10 5.82
C ALA A 59 12.70 -7.02 7.04
N ARG A 60 12.99 -6.12 7.99
CA ARG A 60 12.14 -5.96 9.19
C ARG A 60 10.71 -5.54 8.83
N THR A 61 10.58 -4.70 7.81
CA THR A 61 9.33 -4.02 7.45
C THR A 61 9.10 -3.97 5.93
N GLY A 62 10.08 -4.40 5.13
CA GLY A 62 9.92 -4.46 3.67
C GLY A 62 8.98 -5.59 3.24
N VAL A 63 8.16 -5.32 2.22
CA VAL A 63 7.20 -6.28 1.67
C VAL A 63 7.39 -6.38 0.15
N VAL A 64 7.44 -7.61 -0.37
CA VAL A 64 7.43 -7.89 -1.81
C VAL A 64 6.20 -8.70 -2.16
N GLY A 65 5.35 -8.17 -3.03
CA GLY A 65 4.21 -8.89 -3.62
C GLY A 65 4.52 -9.35 -5.03
N ILE A 66 4.27 -10.62 -5.33
CA ILE A 66 4.48 -11.26 -6.63
C ILE A 66 3.14 -11.73 -7.20
N LEU A 67 2.72 -11.14 -8.32
CA LEU A 67 1.59 -11.64 -9.11
C LEU A 67 2.13 -12.41 -10.31
N ARG A 68 1.93 -13.73 -10.32
CA ARG A 68 2.41 -14.58 -11.43
C ARG A 68 1.46 -14.50 -12.62
N GLY A 69 1.96 -13.94 -13.72
CA GLY A 69 1.31 -14.01 -15.01
C GLY A 69 1.37 -15.42 -15.63
N LYS A 70 0.71 -15.59 -16.77
CA LYS A 70 0.78 -16.83 -17.57
C LYS A 70 1.95 -16.74 -18.56
N GLY A 71 2.80 -17.77 -18.61
CA GLY A 71 3.88 -17.89 -19.59
C GLY A 71 5.23 -17.30 -19.14
N THR A 72 6.13 -17.10 -20.09
CA THR A 72 7.54 -16.71 -19.85
C THR A 72 7.79 -15.22 -20.17
N ALA A 73 6.79 -14.37 -20.01
CA ALA A 73 6.93 -12.94 -20.27
C ALA A 73 7.91 -12.30 -19.27
N PRO A 74 8.60 -11.20 -19.64
CA PRO A 74 9.44 -10.45 -18.72
C PRO A 74 8.64 -9.95 -17.50
N ALA A 75 9.30 -9.90 -16.34
CA ALA A 75 8.71 -9.31 -15.14
C ALA A 75 8.76 -7.78 -15.18
N VAL A 76 7.77 -7.14 -14.56
CA VAL A 76 7.73 -5.70 -14.30
C VAL A 76 7.69 -5.47 -12.79
N GLY A 77 8.55 -4.58 -12.30
CA GLY A 77 8.61 -4.20 -10.89
C GLY A 77 7.96 -2.84 -10.65
N PHE A 78 7.12 -2.76 -9.62
CA PHE A 78 6.61 -1.50 -9.08
C PHE A 78 7.18 -1.31 -7.68
N ARG A 79 7.61 -0.09 -7.35
CA ARG A 79 8.18 0.25 -6.05
C ARG A 79 7.44 1.46 -5.47
N ALA A 80 7.13 1.38 -4.18
CA ALA A 80 6.54 2.45 -3.40
C ALA A 80 7.17 2.47 -2.00
N ASP A 81 7.12 3.64 -1.36
CA ASP A 81 7.74 3.96 -0.09
C ASP A 81 6.61 4.11 0.94
N MET A 82 6.85 3.69 2.17
CA MET A 82 5.80 3.55 3.19
C MET A 82 6.10 4.27 4.49
N ASP A 83 7.29 4.86 4.65
CA ASP A 83 7.70 5.54 5.87
C ASP A 83 7.25 7.00 5.90
N ALA A 84 7.03 7.50 7.12
CA ALA A 84 6.63 8.87 7.40
C ALA A 84 7.83 9.73 7.85
N LEU A 85 7.59 11.03 7.98
CA LEU A 85 8.57 12.01 8.42
C LEU A 85 8.32 12.45 9.87
N PRO A 86 9.37 12.86 10.62
CA PRO A 86 9.24 13.36 11.99
C PRO A 86 8.77 14.82 12.01
N ILE A 87 7.51 15.05 11.64
CA ILE A 87 6.88 16.37 11.49
C ILE A 87 5.53 16.35 12.19
N GLU A 88 5.21 17.43 12.91
CA GLU A 88 3.87 17.64 13.47
C GLU A 88 2.89 18.03 12.35
N GLU A 89 1.80 17.28 12.19
CA GLU A 89 0.82 17.57 11.15
C GLU A 89 -0.05 18.79 11.49
N ALA A 90 -0.17 19.72 10.55
CA ALA A 90 -0.96 20.95 10.69
C ALA A 90 -2.01 21.14 9.57
N THR A 91 -2.46 20.05 8.94
CA THR A 91 -3.38 20.10 7.78
C THR A 91 -4.84 20.31 8.17
N GLY A 92 -5.26 19.79 9.34
CA GLY A 92 -6.64 19.81 9.81
C GLY A 92 -7.61 18.90 9.04
N VAL A 93 -7.12 18.00 8.18
CA VAL A 93 -7.98 17.05 7.45
C VAL A 93 -8.54 15.97 8.39
N ALA A 94 -9.69 15.40 8.03
CA ALA A 94 -10.37 14.39 8.86
C ALA A 94 -9.58 13.09 9.09
N TYR A 95 -8.52 12.86 8.31
CA TYR A 95 -7.63 11.71 8.39
C TYR A 95 -6.20 12.11 8.80
N ALA A 96 -6.03 13.29 9.41
CA ALA A 96 -4.74 13.75 9.92
C ALA A 96 -4.12 12.71 10.89
N SER A 97 -2.80 12.73 10.98
CA SER A 97 -2.00 11.91 11.87
C SER A 97 -2.51 11.98 13.29
N GLN A 98 -2.68 10.80 13.88
CA GLN A 98 -2.97 10.61 15.30
C GLN A 98 -1.70 10.31 16.10
N THR A 99 -0.53 10.33 15.45
CA THR A 99 0.78 10.08 16.06
C THR A 99 1.51 11.42 16.17
N PRO A 100 1.66 11.98 17.39
CA PRO A 100 2.35 13.25 17.59
C PRO A 100 3.77 13.22 17.02
N GLY A 101 4.17 14.28 16.33
CA GLY A 101 5.49 14.42 15.71
C GLY A 101 5.76 13.50 14.52
N ALA A 102 4.75 12.82 13.95
CA ALA A 102 4.90 12.02 12.75
C ALA A 102 3.80 12.34 11.71
N MET A 103 4.18 12.42 10.42
CA MET A 103 3.27 12.75 9.32
C MET A 103 3.71 12.10 8.00
N HIS A 104 2.75 11.53 7.27
CA HIS A 104 2.90 11.26 5.82
C HIS A 104 2.64 12.56 5.04
N ALA A 105 3.71 13.33 4.82
CA ALA A 105 3.63 14.69 4.28
C ALA A 105 3.11 14.76 2.83
#